data_AF-A0A1C4QCZ2-F1
#
_entry.id   AF-A0A1C4QCZ2-F1
#
_cell.length_a   1.000
_cell.length_b   1.000
_cell.length_c   1.000
_cell.angle_alpha   90.00
_cell.angle_beta   90.00
_cell.angle_gamma   90.00
#
_symmetry.space_group_name_H-M   'P 1'
#
loop_
_entity.id
_entity.type
_entity.pdbx_description
1 polymer ?
#
loop_
_entity_poly.entity_id
_entity_poly.type
_entity_poly.pdbx_seq_one_letter_code
_entity_poly.pdbx_strand_id
1 'polypeptide(L)'
;MATAYAAGAAAAVRATHPEASADAVTRRLTATAYPADIPQLDAYAAVTTVLGDAGAPVGGAERAAEPVAVRDTSDTDRATGRAVLFVVLGSAGVLSLLWAGFALTRARARGWRPAGAGSPDRG
;
A
#
# COMPACT_ATOMS: atom_id res chain seq x y z
N MET A 1 -4.14 2.30 14.31
CA MET A 1 -4.39 2.05 12.87
C MET A 1 -5.52 1.06 12.64
N ALA A 2 -5.49 -0.14 13.22
CA ALA A 2 -6.55 -1.15 13.06
C ALA A 2 -7.97 -0.64 13.37
N THR A 3 -8.14 0.12 14.46
CA THR A 3 -9.46 0.68 14.85
C THR A 3 -9.99 1.70 13.83
N ALA A 4 -9.11 2.52 13.25
CA ALA A 4 -9.50 3.49 12.23
C ALA A 4 -9.95 2.78 10.95
N TYR A 5 -9.25 1.70 10.56
CA TYR A 5 -9.65 0.86 9.43
C TYR A 5 -11.00 0.17 9.68
N ALA A 6 -11.21 -0.41 10.87
CA ALA A 6 -12.48 -1.04 11.23
C ALA A 6 -13.65 -0.04 11.24
N ALA A 7 -13.43 1.18 11.75
CA ALA A 7 -14.44 2.24 11.72
C ALA A 7 -14.77 2.68 10.27
N GLY A 8 -13.75 2.79 9.40
CA GLY A 8 -13.94 3.07 7.98
C GLY A 8 -14.72 1.97 7.25
N ALA A 9 -14.39 0.70 7.51
CA ALA A 9 -15.12 -0.45 6.95
C ALA A 9 -16.58 -0.47 7.41
N ALA A 10 -16.85 -0.23 8.69
CA ALA A 10 -18.21 -0.14 9.22
C ALA A 10 -19.00 1.02 8.59
N ALA A 11 -18.37 2.18 8.37
CA ALA A 11 -18.98 3.31 7.70
C ALA A 11 -19.35 2.99 6.24
N ALA A 12 -18.49 2.29 5.51
CA ALA A 12 -18.76 1.86 4.13
C ALA A 12 -19.94 0.87 4.05
N VAL A 13 -20.02 -0.09 4.98
CA VAL A 13 -21.16 -1.02 5.07
C VAL A 13 -22.46 -0.28 5.39
N ARG A 14 -22.43 0.67 6.34
CA ARG A 14 -23.60 1.51 6.67
C ARG A 14 -24.05 2.41 5.53
N ALA A 15 -23.12 2.93 4.72
CA ALA A 15 -23.46 3.74 3.55
C ALA A 15 -24.20 2.94 2.47
N THR A 16 -23.89 1.65 2.34
CA THR A 16 -24.52 0.75 1.36
C THR A 16 -25.76 0.06 1.91
N HIS A 17 -25.84 -0.14 3.22
CA HIS A 17 -26.95 -0.76 3.93
C HIS A 17 -27.42 0.13 5.08
N PRO A 18 -28.09 1.27 4.78
CA PRO A 18 -28.44 2.28 5.80
C PRO A 18 -29.38 1.74 6.89
N GLU A 19 -30.21 0.76 6.55
CA GLU A 19 -31.18 0.13 7.46
C GLU A 19 -30.55 -0.93 8.38
N ALA A 20 -29.30 -1.34 8.15
CA ALA A 20 -28.66 -2.40 8.94
C ALA A 20 -28.27 -1.91 10.33
N SER A 21 -28.72 -2.60 11.40
CA SER A 21 -28.31 -2.29 12.78
C SER A 21 -26.80 -2.43 12.99
N ALA A 22 -26.26 -1.85 14.06
CA ALA A 22 -24.84 -1.96 14.39
C ALA A 22 -24.38 -3.42 14.53
N ASP A 23 -25.19 -4.27 15.17
CA ASP A 23 -24.91 -5.70 15.32
C ASP A 23 -24.92 -6.44 13.98
N ALA A 24 -25.81 -6.05 13.06
CA ALA A 24 -25.83 -6.60 11.71
C ALA A 24 -24.58 -6.21 10.91
N VAL A 25 -24.08 -4.98 11.08
CA VAL A 25 -22.83 -4.51 10.46
C VAL A 25 -21.63 -5.28 11.01
N THR A 26 -21.51 -5.42 12.32
CA THR A 26 -20.42 -6.20 12.95
C THR A 26 -20.45 -7.65 12.49
N ARG A 27 -21.64 -8.28 12.50
CA ARG A 27 -21.80 -9.66 12.04
C ARG A 27 -21.35 -9.82 10.59
N ARG A 28 -21.79 -8.92 9.70
CA ARG A 28 -21.43 -8.96 8.28
C ARG A 28 -19.93 -8.84 8.08
N LEU A 29 -19.29 -7.87 8.75
CA LEU A 29 -17.84 -7.66 8.70
C LEU A 29 -17.05 -8.90 9.17
N THR A 30 -17.50 -9.56 10.23
CA THR A 30 -16.84 -10.78 10.74
C THR A 30 -17.11 -12.01 9.88
N ALA A 31 -18.31 -12.13 9.30
CA ALA A 31 -18.69 -13.28 8.49
C ALA A 31 -17.99 -13.28 7.11
N THR A 32 -17.62 -12.11 6.60
CA THR A 32 -16.91 -11.95 5.33
C THR A 32 -15.41 -11.70 5.52
N ALA A 33 -14.90 -11.85 6.74
CA ALA A 33 -13.48 -11.68 7.02
C ALA A 33 -12.66 -12.77 6.32
N TYR A 34 -11.50 -12.40 5.79
CA TYR A 34 -10.61 -13.35 5.15
C TYR A 34 -10.05 -14.32 6.21
N PRO A 35 -10.05 -15.64 5.94
CA PRO A 35 -9.53 -16.63 6.87
C PRO A 35 -8.01 -16.51 6.97
N ALA A 36 -7.52 -16.21 8.17
CA ALA A 36 -6.11 -16.18 8.54
C ALA A 36 -6.00 -16.40 10.06
N ASP A 37 -4.78 -16.61 10.58
CA ASP A 37 -4.54 -16.78 12.03
C ASP A 37 -5.15 -15.64 12.86
N ILE A 38 -5.16 -14.42 12.32
CA ILE A 38 -5.97 -13.31 12.78
C ILE A 38 -6.93 -12.92 11.64
N PRO A 39 -8.26 -13.08 11.80
CA PRO A 39 -9.22 -12.75 10.76
C PRO A 39 -9.08 -11.30 10.28
N GLN A 40 -8.93 -11.11 8.96
CA GLN A 40 -8.77 -9.78 8.37
C GLN A 40 -10.09 -9.27 7.79
N LEU A 41 -10.49 -8.06 8.20
CA LEU A 41 -11.70 -7.41 7.69
C LEU A 41 -11.56 -7.06 6.20
N ASP A 42 -12.45 -7.61 5.39
CA ASP A 42 -12.60 -7.29 3.97
C ASP A 42 -13.86 -6.44 3.76
N ALA A 43 -13.66 -5.12 3.61
CA ALA A 43 -14.75 -4.17 3.39
C ALA A 43 -15.44 -4.38 2.04
N TYR A 44 -14.71 -4.86 1.02
CA TYR A 44 -15.27 -5.12 -0.29
C TYR A 44 -16.20 -6.34 -0.24
N ALA A 45 -15.73 -7.44 0.36
CA ALA A 45 -16.58 -8.62 0.58
C ALA A 45 -17.79 -8.28 1.46
N ALA A 46 -17.62 -7.50 2.53
CA ALA A 46 -18.72 -7.09 3.40
C ALA A 46 -19.82 -6.30 2.67
N VAL A 47 -19.45 -5.51 1.67
CA VAL A 47 -20.40 -4.71 0.88
C VAL A 47 -21.05 -5.52 -0.24
N THR A 48 -20.27 -6.36 -0.93
CA THR A 48 -20.71 -7.03 -2.17
C THR A 48 -21.34 -8.39 -1.95
N THR A 49 -21.02 -9.06 -0.84
CA THR A 49 -21.61 -10.36 -0.52
C THR A 49 -23.08 -10.20 -0.15
N VAL A 50 -23.91 -11.04 -0.76
CA VAL A 50 -25.31 -11.22 -0.39
C VAL A 50 -25.34 -12.29 0.69
N LEU A 51 -25.35 -11.89 1.96
CA LEU A 51 -25.63 -12.80 3.06
C LEU A 51 -27.14 -13.06 3.13
N GLY A 52 -27.54 -14.31 3.31
CA GLY A 52 -28.90 -14.68 3.66
C GLY A 52 -29.33 -14.11 5.02
N ASP A 53 -30.64 -14.15 5.31
CA ASP A 53 -31.24 -13.56 6.50
C ASP A 53 -30.61 -14.06 7.82
N ALA A 54 -30.71 -13.23 8.87
CA ALA A 54 -29.92 -13.21 10.12
C ALA A 54 -29.96 -14.49 11.00
N GLY A 55 -30.60 -15.56 10.55
CA GLY A 55 -30.74 -16.84 11.27
C GLY A 55 -30.06 -18.04 10.60
N ALA A 56 -29.47 -17.90 9.42
CA ALA A 56 -28.79 -19.03 8.78
C ALA A 56 -27.45 -19.32 9.48
N PRO A 57 -27.16 -20.57 9.91
CA PRO A 57 -25.84 -20.92 10.40
C PRO A 57 -24.84 -20.61 9.28
N VAL A 58 -23.85 -19.78 9.59
CA VAL A 58 -22.70 -19.54 8.71
C VAL A 58 -21.96 -20.86 8.66
N GLY A 59 -22.31 -21.70 7.69
CA GLY A 59 -21.63 -22.95 7.40
C GLY A 59 -20.14 -22.64 7.33
N GLY A 60 -19.39 -23.28 8.23
CA GLY A 60 -17.97 -23.05 8.38
C GLY A 60 -17.29 -23.03 7.02
N ALA A 61 -16.48 -22.01 6.80
CA ALA A 61 -15.63 -21.78 5.64
C ALA A 61 -15.45 -23.06 4.83
N GLU A 62 -16.30 -23.26 3.82
CA GLU A 62 -16.21 -24.42 2.96
C GLU A 62 -14.83 -24.33 2.31
N ARG A 63 -14.02 -25.32 2.64
CA ARG A 63 -12.59 -25.41 2.36
C ARG A 63 -12.34 -25.00 0.91
N ALA A 64 -11.46 -24.02 0.74
CA ALA A 64 -10.97 -23.43 -0.51
C ALA A 64 -11.42 -24.20 -1.77
N ALA A 65 -12.26 -23.54 -2.58
CA ALA A 65 -12.59 -23.97 -3.93
C ALA A 65 -11.30 -24.40 -4.66
N GLU A 66 -11.39 -25.51 -5.38
CA GLU A 66 -10.30 -26.11 -6.16
C GLU A 66 -9.52 -25.02 -6.92
N PRO A 67 -8.18 -24.99 -6.81
CA PRO A 67 -7.40 -23.87 -7.33
C PRO A 67 -7.63 -23.72 -8.84
N VAL A 68 -8.29 -22.64 -9.21
CA VAL A 68 -8.49 -22.26 -10.61
C VAL A 68 -7.15 -21.84 -11.20
N ALA A 69 -6.72 -22.53 -12.25
CA ALA A 69 -5.52 -22.16 -12.98
C ALA A 69 -5.72 -20.81 -13.70
N VAL A 70 -5.17 -19.75 -13.12
CA VAL A 70 -5.14 -18.41 -13.74
C VAL A 70 -3.98 -18.35 -14.75
N ARG A 71 -4.15 -17.57 -15.81
CA ARG A 71 -3.12 -17.36 -16.83
C ARG A 71 -1.82 -16.84 -16.19
N ASP A 72 -0.70 -17.44 -16.59
CA ASP A 72 0.64 -17.04 -16.12
C ASP A 72 0.98 -15.63 -16.63
N THR A 73 1.08 -14.67 -15.69
CA THR A 73 1.45 -13.26 -15.96
C THR A 73 2.89 -12.94 -15.52
N SER A 74 3.68 -13.97 -15.14
CA SER A 74 5.02 -13.80 -14.56
C SER A 74 5.98 -12.97 -15.43
N ASP A 75 5.83 -13.03 -16.74
CA ASP A 75 6.66 -12.25 -17.67
C ASP A 75 6.32 -10.75 -17.66
N THR A 76 5.04 -10.40 -17.47
CA THR A 76 4.60 -9.00 -17.36
C THR A 76 5.06 -8.37 -16.04
N ASP A 77 5.03 -9.13 -14.94
CA ASP A 77 5.52 -8.68 -13.63
C ASP A 77 7.04 -8.44 -13.65
N ARG A 78 7.79 -9.32 -14.31
CA ARG A 78 9.24 -9.18 -14.46
C ARG A 78 9.61 -7.96 -15.32
N ALA A 79 8.83 -7.65 -16.36
CA ALA A 79 9.02 -6.44 -17.16
C ALA A 79 8.73 -5.17 -16.37
N THR A 80 7.65 -5.17 -15.57
CA THR A 80 7.27 -4.05 -14.71
C THR A 80 8.33 -3.77 -13.65
N GLY A 81 8.89 -4.81 -13.02
CA GLY A 81 9.98 -4.68 -12.05
C GLY A 81 11.24 -4.01 -12.62
N ARG A 82 11.62 -4.37 -13.86
CA ARG A 82 12.76 -3.72 -14.55
C ARG A 82 12.50 -2.26 -14.87
N ALA A 83 11.30 -1.93 -15.36
CA ALA A 83 10.92 -0.55 -15.68
C ALA A 83 10.95 0.35 -14.43
N VAL A 84 10.41 -0.13 -13.30
CA VAL A 84 10.44 0.60 -12.03
C VAL A 84 11.87 0.86 -11.57
N LEU A 85 12.77 -0.12 -11.71
CA LEU A 85 14.17 0.05 -11.33
C LEU A 85 14.86 1.15 -12.15
N PHE A 86 14.65 1.20 -13.47
CA PHE A 86 15.21 2.27 -14.30
C PHE A 86 14.65 3.65 -13.95
N VAL A 87 13.36 3.75 -13.65
CA VAL A 87 12.72 5.02 -13.25
C VAL A 87 13.26 5.50 -11.91
N VAL A 88 13.38 4.61 -10.91
CA VAL A 88 13.93 4.95 -9.60
C VAL A 88 15.40 5.37 -9.73
N LEU A 89 16.20 4.64 -10.49
CA LEU A 89 17.61 4.97 -10.68
C LEU A 89 17.80 6.30 -11.43
N GLY A 90 17.03 6.51 -12.50
CA GLY A 90 17.07 7.76 -13.27
C GLY A 90 16.63 8.97 -12.46
N SER A 91 15.50 8.87 -11.74
CA SER A 91 14.99 9.96 -10.90
C SER A 91 15.94 10.28 -9.74
N ALA A 92 16.50 9.27 -9.08
CA ALA A 92 17.51 9.47 -8.03
C ALA A 92 18.76 10.19 -8.55
N GLY A 93 19.24 9.83 -9.76
CA GLY A 93 20.37 10.51 -10.39
C GLY A 93 20.09 11.98 -10.69
N VAL A 94 18.93 12.28 -11.30
CA VAL A 94 18.50 13.66 -11.59
C VAL A 94 18.36 14.47 -10.30
N LEU A 95 17.70 13.92 -9.27
CA LEU A 95 17.55 14.57 -7.96
C LEU A 95 18.91 14.86 -7.31
N SER A 96 19.85 13.92 -7.40
CA SER A 96 21.20 14.09 -6.84
C SER A 96 21.97 15.21 -7.53
N LEU A 97 21.88 15.31 -8.86
CA LEU A 97 22.50 16.39 -9.64
C LEU A 97 21.89 17.76 -9.32
N LEU A 98 20.55 17.83 -9.27
CA LEU A 98 19.84 19.05 -8.89
C LEU A 98 20.19 19.49 -7.47
N TRP A 99 20.25 18.54 -6.53
CA TRP A 99 20.60 18.81 -5.15
C TRP A 99 22.06 19.24 -5.00
N ALA A 100 23.00 18.58 -5.69
CA ALA A 100 24.41 18.98 -5.69
C ALA A 100 24.59 20.38 -6.27
N GLY A 101 23.94 20.69 -7.40
CA GLY A 101 23.95 22.03 -8.00
C GLY A 101 23.39 23.08 -7.04
N PHE A 102 22.23 22.81 -6.43
CA PHE A 102 21.60 23.69 -5.45
C PHE A 102 22.46 23.87 -4.18
N ALA A 103 23.05 22.81 -3.67
CA ALA A 103 23.92 22.87 -2.50
C ALA A 103 25.19 23.67 -2.80
N LEU A 104 25.77 23.51 -4.00
CA LEU A 104 26.94 24.25 -4.45
C LEU A 104 26.65 25.74 -4.67
N THR A 105 25.52 26.10 -5.30
CA THR A 105 25.12 27.51 -5.46
C THR A 105 24.86 28.15 -4.11
N ARG A 106 24.20 27.42 -3.20
CA ARG A 106 23.95 27.88 -1.83
C ARG A 106 25.22 27.99 -0.99
N ALA A 107 26.16 27.07 -1.12
CA ALA A 107 27.46 27.12 -0.46
C ALA A 107 28.28 28.32 -0.95
N ARG A 108 28.29 28.57 -2.27
CA ARG A 108 28.90 29.78 -2.85
C ARG A 108 28.23 31.07 -2.38
N ALA A 109 26.89 31.11 -2.32
CA ALA A 109 26.16 32.26 -1.79
C ALA A 109 26.46 32.54 -0.31
N ARG A 110 26.92 31.53 0.44
CA ARG A 110 27.39 31.67 1.83
C ARG A 110 28.91 31.93 1.96
N GLY A 111 29.58 32.30 0.86
CA GLY A 111 30.98 32.69 0.89
C GLY A 111 31.96 31.53 1.09
N TRP A 112 31.55 30.29 0.81
CA TRP A 112 32.42 29.13 0.95
C TRP A 112 33.57 29.22 -0.08
N ARG A 113 34.77 29.56 0.40
CA ARG A 113 36.02 29.46 -0.37
C ARG A 113 36.61 28.07 -0.12
N PRO A 114 36.77 27.22 -1.15
CA PRO A 114 37.53 25.98 -0.96
C PRO A 114 38.94 26.36 -0.50
N ALA A 115 39.41 25.71 0.58
CA ALA A 115 40.79 25.87 1.03
C ALA A 115 41.70 25.58 -0.16
N GLY A 116 42.46 26.59 -0.60
CA GLY A 116 43.35 26.45 -1.75
C GLY A 116 44.27 25.25 -1.52
N ALA A 117 44.32 24.34 -2.49
CA ALA A 117 45.35 23.31 -2.52
C ALA A 117 46.68 24.04 -2.41
N GLY A 118 47.38 23.83 -1.28
CA GLY A 118 48.61 24.50 -0.95
C GLY A 118 49.57 24.40 -2.12
N SER A 119 50.01 25.56 -2.61
CA SER A 119 51.17 25.68 -3.48
C SER A 119 52.33 24.94 -2.83
N PRO A 120 52.97 23.97 -3.51
CA PRO A 120 54.18 23.35 -2.98
C PRO A 120 55.25 24.42 -2.90
N ASP A 121 55.64 24.72 -1.66
CA ASP A 121 56.75 25.60 -1.34
C ASP A 121 58.03 24.99 -1.95
N ARG A 122 58.72 25.75 -2.82
CA ARG A 122 60.00 25.34 -3.40
C ARG A 122 61.10 25.77 -2.45
N GLY A 123 61.68 24.80 -1.75
CA GLY A 123 63.03 24.88 -1.18
C GLY A 123 64.03 24.18 -2.09
#